data_AF-A0A0J8I3J2-F1
#
_entry.id   AF-A0A0J8I3J2-F1
#
_cell.length_a   1.000
_cell.length_b   1.000
_cell.length_c   1.000
_cell.angle_alpha   90.00
_cell.angle_beta   90.00
_cell.angle_gamma   90.00
#
_symmetry.space_group_name_H-M   'P 1'
#
loop_
_entity.id
_entity.type
_entity.pdbx_description
1 polymer ?
#
loop_
_entity_poly.entity_id
_entity_poly.type
_entity_poly.pdbx_seq_one_letter_code
_entity_poly.pdbx_strand_id
1 'polypeptide(L)'
;MLIQAFRMLEVHRTYRAKIRNHSQVAEMLDRHGWSTSKLWNVANYHSRQVWEETGEIPDHGDLKDELKGHTKYRGLHSLQRF
;
A
#
# COMPACT_ATOMS: atom_id res chain seq x y z
N MET A 1 -10.81 -39.22 14.03
CA MET A 1 -11.37 -37.92 13.62
C MET A 1 -11.10 -36.92 14.73
N LEU A 2 -10.25 -35.92 14.48
CA LEU A 2 -9.99 -34.82 15.40
C LEU A 2 -10.13 -33.54 14.60
N ILE A 3 -11.31 -32.91 14.71
CA ILE A 3 -11.54 -31.56 14.18
C ILE A 3 -10.82 -30.63 15.14
N GLN A 4 -9.64 -30.13 14.77
CA GLN A 4 -9.01 -29.02 15.48
C GLN A 4 -9.99 -27.85 15.48
N ALA A 5 -10.43 -27.44 16.67
CA ALA A 5 -11.22 -26.25 16.86
C ALA A 5 -10.41 -25.03 16.39
N PHE A 6 -10.80 -24.48 15.25
CA PHE A 6 -10.24 -23.23 14.73
C PHE A 6 -10.60 -22.12 15.72
N ARG A 7 -9.63 -21.69 16.54
CA ARG A 7 -9.76 -20.49 17.37
C ARG A 7 -9.91 -19.31 16.42
N MET A 8 -11.14 -18.82 16.28
CA MET A 8 -11.41 -17.57 15.59
C MET A 8 -10.86 -16.44 16.48
N LEU A 9 -9.64 -15.99 16.20
CA LEU A 9 -9.09 -14.79 16.82
C LEU A 9 -10.00 -13.62 16.40
N GLU A 10 -10.60 -12.95 17.37
CA GLU A 10 -11.32 -11.71 17.14
C GLU A 10 -10.29 -10.63 16.79
N VAL A 11 -9.99 -10.50 15.50
CA VAL A 11 -9.05 -9.49 14.99
C VAL A 11 -9.84 -8.20 14.77
N HIS A 12 -9.56 -7.19 15.58
CA HIS A 12 -10.03 -5.84 15.32
C HIS A 12 -9.25 -5.25 14.14
N ARG A 13 -9.84 -5.29 12.94
CA ARG A 13 -9.17 -4.90 11.68
C ARG A 13 -9.34 -3.42 11.30
N THR A 14 -10.33 -2.75 11.86
CA THR A 14 -10.73 -1.41 11.40
C THR A 14 -10.89 -0.44 12.56
N TYR A 15 -9.98 0.53 12.64
CA TYR A 15 -10.07 1.64 13.57
C TYR A 15 -10.70 2.86 12.87
N ARG A 16 -11.60 3.56 13.57
CA ARG A 16 -12.16 4.84 13.12
C ARG A 16 -11.68 5.96 14.03
N ALA A 17 -11.01 6.95 13.47
CA ALA A 17 -10.52 8.13 14.18
C ALA A 17 -10.88 9.42 13.43
N LYS A 18 -10.84 10.55 14.14
CA LYS A 18 -11.05 11.89 13.58
C LYS A 18 -9.76 12.71 13.70
N ILE A 19 -9.31 13.27 12.59
CA ILE A 19 -8.18 14.21 12.56
C ILE A 19 -8.63 15.53 13.20
N ARG A 20 -7.98 15.92 14.30
CA ARG A 20 -8.34 17.14 15.05
C ARG A 20 -7.86 18.41 14.37
N ASN A 21 -6.73 18.36 13.67
CA ASN A 21 -6.08 19.48 12.99
C ASN A 21 -6.18 19.39 11.45
N HIS A 22 -7.30 18.88 10.92
CA HIS A 22 -7.47 18.58 9.48
C HIS A 22 -7.05 19.75 8.56
N SER A 23 -7.41 20.98 8.89
CA SER A 23 -7.07 22.17 8.10
C SER A 23 -5.56 22.38 7.91
N GLN A 24 -4.73 21.89 8.83
CA GLN A 24 -3.26 22.02 8.75
C GLN A 24 -2.62 20.91 7.91
N VAL A 25 -3.29 19.76 7.76
CA VAL A 25 -2.71 18.55 7.15
C VAL A 25 -3.39 18.13 5.84
N ALA A 26 -4.54 18.72 5.51
CA ALA A 26 -5.37 18.31 4.36
C ALA A 26 -4.57 18.28 3.05
N GLU A 27 -3.86 19.35 2.71
CA GLU A 27 -3.10 19.42 1.45
C GLU A 27 -1.98 18.37 1.40
N MET A 28 -1.30 18.14 2.52
CA MET A 28 -0.25 17.11 2.61
C MET A 28 -0.83 15.71 2.44
N LEU A 29 -1.99 15.43 3.05
CA LEU A 29 -2.70 14.16 2.91
C LEU A 29 -3.19 13.95 1.47
N ASP A 30 -3.73 14.98 0.83
CA ASP A 30 -4.20 14.90 -0.56
C ASP A 30 -3.04 14.62 -1.53
N ARG A 31 -1.92 15.34 -1.36
CA ARG A 31 -0.72 15.12 -2.17
C ARG A 31 -0.17 13.71 -1.96
N HIS A 32 -0.16 13.22 -0.72
CA HIS A 32 0.30 11.87 -0.40
C HIS A 32 -0.64 10.80 -0.98
N GLY A 33 -1.95 10.99 -0.83
CA GLY A 33 -2.97 10.11 -1.39
C GLY A 33 -2.88 10.02 -2.92
N TRP A 34 -2.63 11.15 -3.58
CA TRP A 34 -2.43 11.19 -5.03
C TRP A 34 -1.19 10.41 -5.48
N SER A 35 -0.04 10.68 -4.85
CA SER A 35 1.22 9.96 -5.15
C SER A 35 1.10 8.45 -4.91
N THR A 36 0.48 8.06 -3.78
CA THR A 36 0.27 6.66 -3.42
C THR A 36 -0.67 5.96 -4.40
N SER A 37 -1.77 6.61 -4.80
CA SER A 37 -2.71 6.06 -5.79
C SER A 37 -2.05 5.82 -7.15
N LYS A 38 -1.12 6.68 -7.56
CA LYS A 38 -0.35 6.46 -8.79
C LYS A 38 0.57 5.24 -8.70
N LEU A 39 1.25 5.05 -7.58
CA LEU A 39 2.12 3.89 -7.37
C LEU A 39 1.33 2.59 -7.21
N TRP A 40 0.15 2.65 -6.60
CA TRP A 40 -0.78 1.51 -6.57
C TRP A 40 -1.16 1.05 -7.98
N ASN A 41 -1.41 1.98 -8.90
CA ASN A 41 -1.71 1.62 -10.29
C ASN A 41 -0.50 1.00 -11.00
N VAL A 42 0.72 1.50 -10.76
CA VAL A 42 1.96 0.92 -11.31
C VAL A 42 2.17 -0.49 -10.78
N ALA A 43 2.07 -0.68 -9.45
CA ALA A 43 2.20 -2.00 -8.82
C ALA A 43 1.17 -2.99 -9.37
N ASN A 44 -0.10 -2.59 -9.46
CA ASN A 44 -1.15 -3.47 -9.98
C ASN A 44 -0.96 -3.83 -11.45
N TYR A 45 -0.50 -2.88 -12.27
CA TYR A 45 -0.20 -3.14 -13.66
C TYR A 45 0.94 -4.18 -13.77
N HIS A 46 2.03 -3.96 -13.04
CA HIS A 46 3.16 -4.88 -12.99
C HIS A 46 2.77 -6.27 -12.46
N SER A 47 2.04 -6.35 -11.34
CA SER A 47 1.54 -7.62 -10.79
C SER A 47 0.71 -8.41 -11.79
N ARG A 48 -0.09 -7.73 -12.64
CA ARG A 48 -0.86 -8.40 -13.68
C ARG A 48 0.03 -8.96 -14.78
N GLN A 49 1.04 -8.22 -15.23
CA GLN A 49 1.99 -8.72 -16.23
C GLN A 49 2.75 -9.95 -15.73
N VAL A 50 3.29 -9.88 -14.51
CA VAL A 50 3.99 -11.02 -13.89
C VAL A 50 3.06 -12.22 -13.76
N TRP A 51 1.82 -12.00 -13.32
CA TRP A 51 0.82 -13.07 -13.21
C TRP A 51 0.48 -13.70 -14.57
N GLU A 52 0.25 -12.89 -15.61
CA GLU A 52 -0.05 -13.37 -16.96
C GLU A 52 1.10 -14.19 -17.55
N GLU A 53 2.34 -13.84 -17.22
CA GLU A 53 3.55 -14.51 -17.71
C GLU A 53 3.92 -15.77 -16.92
N THR A 54 3.79 -15.73 -15.60
CA THR A 54 4.37 -16.75 -14.70
C THR A 54 3.33 -17.55 -13.92
N GLY A 55 2.10 -17.04 -13.78
CA GLY A 55 1.09 -17.58 -12.87
C GLY A 55 1.37 -17.29 -11.39
N GLU A 56 2.35 -16.44 -11.07
CA GLU A 56 2.72 -16.07 -9.71
C GLU A 56 2.44 -14.58 -9.43
N ILE A 57 2.11 -14.25 -8.18
CA ILE A 57 1.97 -12.86 -7.75
C ILE A 57 3.33 -12.43 -7.19
N PRO A 58 3.91 -11.32 -7.70
CA PRO A 58 5.21 -10.85 -7.23
C PRO A 58 5.16 -10.48 -5.75
N ASP A 59 6.26 -10.72 -5.05
CA ASP A 59 6.33 -10.44 -3.63
C ASP A 59 6.54 -8.94 -3.35
N HIS A 60 6.54 -8.58 -2.08
CA HIS A 60 6.73 -7.19 -1.67
C HIS A 60 8.09 -6.59 -2.05
N GLY A 61 9.14 -7.42 -2.17
CA GLY A 61 10.48 -7.03 -2.57
C GLY A 61 10.54 -6.70 -4.05
N ASP A 62 10.00 -7.59 -4.88
CA ASP A 62 9.89 -7.41 -6.33
C ASP A 62 9.12 -6.13 -6.66
N LEU A 63 7.94 -5.96 -6.04
CA LEU A 63 7.13 -4.76 -6.22
C LEU A 63 7.83 -3.51 -5.73
N LYS A 64 8.60 -3.58 -4.64
CA LYS A 64 9.34 -2.43 -4.13
C LYS A 64 10.44 -2.01 -5.10
N ASP A 65 11.12 -2.95 -5.74
CA ASP A 65 12.19 -2.65 -6.69
C ASP A 65 11.66 -2.07 -7.99
N GLU A 66 10.54 -2.60 -8.50
CA GLU A 66 9.79 -1.99 -9.61
C GLU A 66 9.39 -0.55 -9.29
N LEU A 67 8.76 -0.32 -8.12
CA LEU A 67 8.26 0.99 -7.75
C LEU A 67 9.38 2.04 -7.56
N LYS A 68 10.58 1.65 -7.09
CA LYS A 68 11.73 2.56 -6.95
C LYS A 68 12.16 3.19 -8.27
N GLY A 69 11.93 2.50 -9.39
CA GLY A 69 12.21 3.03 -10.74
C GLY A 69 11.30 4.19 -11.15
N HIS A 70 10.13 4.33 -10.50
CA HIS A 70 9.13 5.31 -10.89
C HIS A 70 9.39 6.69 -10.25
N THR A 71 9.30 7.76 -11.05
CA THR A 71 9.58 9.15 -10.61
C THR A 71 8.76 9.60 -9.39
N LYS A 72 7.54 9.06 -9.23
CA LYS A 72 6.65 9.36 -8.09
C LYS A 72 7.08 8.70 -6.78
N TYR A 73 7.91 7.67 -6.80
CA TYR A 73 8.44 7.02 -5.60
C TYR A 73 9.31 7.98 -4.78
N ARG A 74 10.11 8.83 -5.45
CA ARG A 74 10.92 9.87 -4.78
C ARG A 74 10.06 10.91 -4.06
N GLY A 75 8.86 11.18 -4.56
CA GLY A 75 7.90 12.11 -3.97
C GLY A 75 7.19 11.59 -2.71
N LEU A 76 7.26 10.28 -2.43
CA LEU A 76 6.78 9.71 -1.16
C LEU A 76 7.77 9.96 -0.02
N HIS A 77 9.08 9.86 -0.29
CA HIS A 77 10.14 9.91 0.72
C HIS A 77 10.50 11.32 1.18
N SER A 78 10.21 12.36 0.38
CA SER A 78 10.63 13.73 0.68
C SER A 78 9.89 14.42 1.84
N LEU A 79 8.95 13.75 2.51
CA LEU A 79 8.14 14.30 3.61
C LEU A 79 8.22 13.49 4.92
N GLN A 80 9.02 12.42 4.98
CA GLN A 80 9.20 11.63 6.22
C GLN A 80 10.17 12.30 7.22
N ARG A 81 10.61 13.53 6.95
CA ARG A 81 11.34 14.41 7.87
C ARG A 81 10.40 15.53 8.36
N PHE A 82 9.55 15.21 9.32
CA PHE A 82 8.98 16.15 10.28
C PHE A 82 8.93 15.46 11.63
#